data_AF-A0A7V8W693-F1
#
_entry.id   AF-A0A7V8W693-F1
#
_cell.length_a   1.000
_cell.length_b   1.000
_cell.length_c   1.000
_cell.angle_alpha   90.00
_cell.angle_beta   90.00
_cell.angle_gamma   90.00
#
_symmetry.space_group_name_H-M   'P 1'
#
loop_
_entity.id
_entity.type
_entity.pdbx_description
1 polymer ?
#
loop_
_entity_poly.entity_id
_entity_poly.type
_entity_poly.pdbx_seq_one_letter_code
_entity_poly.pdbx_strand_id
1 'polypeptide(L)'
;MKPRAVTMESEKRLLMCGPEGSCDRLHFMTGLSALQSNPAAAAAHFREVIRTAPKGSAANLSRLWLNVLGASSRLEDKQVVMDTTDWLLLELLNRDKQVEELSKQLNALKLVDLEMKDRTSRMKPRINPKLNSGQ
;
A
#
# COMPACT_ATOMS: atom_id res chain seq x y z
N MET A 1 7.45 -1.09 6.00
CA MET A 1 7.28 -2.56 5.85
C MET A 1 6.54 -3.13 7.05
N LYS A 2 5.29 -3.57 6.88
CA LYS A 2 4.63 -4.47 7.83
C LYS A 2 3.62 -5.40 7.11
N PRO A 3 4.06 -6.33 6.24
CA PRO A 3 3.13 -7.18 5.48
C PRO A 3 2.70 -8.45 6.24
N ARG A 4 3.48 -8.89 7.24
CA ARG A 4 3.39 -10.26 7.77
C ARG A 4 2.20 -10.53 8.71
N ALA A 5 1.63 -9.49 9.33
CA ALA A 5 0.53 -9.65 10.27
C ALA A 5 -0.82 -9.81 9.57
N VAL A 6 -0.99 -9.19 8.38
CA VAL A 6 -2.23 -9.23 7.61
C VAL A 6 -2.47 -10.62 7.02
N THR A 7 -1.41 -11.32 6.61
CA THR A 7 -1.48 -12.66 5.99
C THR A 7 -1.90 -13.75 6.97
N MET A 8 -1.42 -13.73 8.21
CA MET A 8 -1.77 -14.75 9.22
C MET A 8 -3.25 -14.69 9.62
N GLU A 9 -3.80 -13.47 9.73
CA GLU A 9 -5.21 -13.27 10.06
C GLU A 9 -6.12 -13.66 8.88
N SER A 10 -5.70 -13.36 7.65
CA SER A 10 -6.47 -13.76 6.47
C SER A 10 -6.48 -15.28 6.25
N GLU A 11 -5.37 -15.97 6.48
CA GLU A 11 -5.28 -17.45 6.42
C GLU A 11 -6.17 -18.12 7.47
N LYS A 12 -6.19 -17.60 8.71
CA LYS A 12 -7.08 -18.10 9.76
C LYS A 12 -8.55 -17.91 9.39
N ARG A 13 -8.90 -16.80 8.73
CA ARG A 13 -10.26 -16.54 8.26
C ARG A 13 -10.63 -17.40 7.04
N LEU A 14 -9.65 -17.81 6.22
CA LEU A 14 -9.87 -18.73 5.10
C LEU A 14 -10.25 -20.13 5.60
N LEU A 15 -9.74 -20.56 6.75
CA LEU A 15 -10.13 -21.83 7.39
C LEU A 15 -11.60 -21.83 7.89
N MET A 16 -12.20 -20.65 8.06
CA MET A 16 -13.60 -20.49 8.49
C MET A 16 -14.57 -20.36 7.31
N CYS A 17 -14.08 -20.48 6.08
CA CYS A 17 -14.91 -20.46 4.88
C CYS A 17 -15.75 -21.73 4.81
N GLY A 18 -17.00 -21.63 5.30
CA GLY A 18 -18.00 -22.69 5.22
C GLY A 18 -18.78 -22.67 3.90
N PRO A 19 -19.59 -23.70 3.65
CA PRO A 19 -20.37 -23.86 2.40
C PRO A 19 -21.44 -22.78 2.17
N GLU A 20 -21.81 -22.01 3.20
CA GLU A 20 -22.89 -21.01 3.16
C GLU A 20 -22.39 -19.56 2.99
N GLY A 21 -21.06 -19.33 2.99
CA GLY A 21 -20.48 -17.98 2.95
C GLY A 21 -19.58 -17.74 1.73
N SER A 22 -19.85 -16.69 0.96
CA SER A 22 -18.98 -16.28 -0.15
C SER A 22 -17.64 -15.74 0.38
N CYS A 23 -16.58 -16.53 0.22
CA CYS A 23 -15.21 -16.15 0.58
C CYS A 23 -14.41 -15.52 -0.57
N ASP A 24 -15.07 -15.21 -1.68
CA ASP A 24 -14.51 -14.55 -2.84
C ASP A 24 -13.75 -13.27 -2.47
N ARG A 25 -14.31 -12.42 -1.61
CA ARG A 25 -13.65 -11.19 -1.16
C ARG A 25 -12.39 -11.47 -0.34
N LEU A 26 -12.40 -12.52 0.46
CA LEU A 26 -11.25 -12.89 1.28
C LEU A 26 -10.12 -13.46 0.42
N HIS A 27 -10.43 -14.38 -0.51
CA HIS A 27 -9.46 -14.86 -1.49
C HIS A 27 -8.88 -13.70 -2.31
N PHE A 28 -9.72 -12.75 -2.75
CA PHE A 28 -9.24 -11.58 -3.50
C PHE A 28 -8.19 -10.77 -2.72
N MET A 29 -8.48 -10.42 -1.46
CA MET A 29 -7.57 -9.65 -0.61
C MET A 29 -6.28 -10.40 -0.27
N THR A 30 -6.36 -11.71 -0.03
CA THR A 30 -5.17 -12.55 0.20
C THR A 30 -4.32 -12.64 -1.08
N GLY A 31 -4.95 -12.76 -2.25
CA GLY A 31 -4.27 -12.73 -3.54
C GLY A 31 -3.50 -11.43 -3.77
N LEU A 32 -4.14 -10.28 -3.52
CA LEU A 32 -3.48 -8.97 -3.60
C LEU A 32 -2.27 -8.85 -2.67
N SER A 33 -2.39 -9.36 -1.44
CA SER A 33 -1.31 -9.31 -0.45
C SER A 33 -0.12 -10.20 -0.83
N ALA A 34 -0.35 -11.26 -1.61
CA ALA A 34 0.67 -12.20 -2.06
C ALA A 34 1.37 -11.78 -3.37
N LEU A 35 0.89 -10.75 -4.08
CA LEU A 35 1.37 -10.36 -5.41
C LEU A 35 2.90 -10.21 -5.49
N GLN A 36 3.50 -9.55 -4.51
CA GLN A 36 4.94 -9.26 -4.52
C GLN A 36 5.78 -10.43 -3.99
N SER A 37 5.31 -11.12 -2.96
CA SER A 37 6.11 -12.13 -2.24
C SER A 37 5.95 -13.53 -2.80
N ASN A 38 4.79 -13.86 -3.37
CA ASN A 38 4.49 -15.18 -3.92
C ASN A 38 3.43 -15.08 -5.05
N PRO A 39 3.88 -14.76 -6.28
CA PRO A 39 3.00 -14.60 -7.45
C PRO A 39 2.16 -15.84 -7.75
N ALA A 40 2.69 -17.04 -7.52
CA ALA A 40 1.98 -18.30 -7.73
C ALA A 40 0.82 -18.48 -6.73
N ALA A 41 1.06 -18.16 -5.45
CA ALA A 41 0.00 -18.17 -4.44
C ALA A 41 -1.05 -17.10 -4.74
N ALA A 42 -0.64 -15.90 -5.16
CA ALA A 42 -1.56 -14.85 -5.58
C ALA A 42 -2.49 -15.33 -6.70
N ALA A 43 -1.93 -15.95 -7.74
CA ALA A 43 -2.70 -16.53 -8.83
C ALA A 43 -3.68 -17.62 -8.37
N ALA A 44 -3.27 -18.48 -7.43
CA ALA A 44 -4.16 -19.50 -6.87
C ALA A 44 -5.38 -18.88 -6.18
N HIS A 45 -5.19 -17.82 -5.38
CA HIS A 45 -6.29 -17.10 -4.76
C HIS A 45 -7.21 -16.44 -5.79
N PHE A 46 -6.67 -15.79 -6.82
CA PHE A 46 -7.49 -15.17 -7.88
C PHE A 46 -8.31 -16.19 -8.67
N ARG A 47 -7.76 -17.39 -8.93
CA ARG A 47 -8.53 -18.49 -9.55
C ARG A 47 -9.68 -18.94 -8.66
N GLU A 48 -9.47 -18.99 -7.35
CA GLU A 48 -10.50 -19.39 -6.39
C GLU A 48 -11.65 -18.38 -6.30
N VAL A 49 -11.36 -17.08 -6.41
CA VAL A 49 -12.39 -16.03 -6.58
C VAL A 49 -13.25 -16.29 -7.82
N ILE A 50 -12.62 -16.63 -8.94
CA ILE A 50 -13.34 -16.89 -10.20
C ILE A 50 -14.16 -18.18 -10.09
N ARG A 51 -13.65 -19.20 -9.39
CA ARG A 51 -14.34 -20.48 -9.18
C ARG A 51 -15.59 -20.31 -8.33
N THR A 52 -15.49 -19.54 -7.24
CA THR A 52 -16.55 -19.39 -6.23
C THR A 52 -17.58 -18.33 -6.60
N ALA A 53 -17.17 -17.22 -7.23
CA ALA A 53 -18.05 -16.11 -7.60
C ALA A 53 -17.78 -15.60 -9.03
N PRO A 54 -17.95 -16.43 -10.08
CA PRO A 54 -17.48 -16.14 -11.45
C PRO A 54 -18.04 -14.85 -12.08
N LYS A 55 -19.25 -14.45 -11.68
CA LYS A 55 -19.96 -13.25 -12.16
C LYS A 55 -19.74 -12.01 -11.27
N GLY A 56 -19.03 -12.15 -10.15
CA GLY A 56 -18.76 -11.06 -9.22
C GLY A 56 -17.74 -10.05 -9.76
N SER A 57 -17.79 -8.82 -9.25
CA SER A 57 -16.80 -7.78 -9.57
C SER A 57 -15.37 -8.21 -9.21
N ALA A 58 -15.21 -8.92 -8.09
CA ALA A 58 -13.94 -9.51 -7.69
C ALA A 58 -13.41 -10.53 -8.71
N ALA A 59 -14.26 -11.34 -9.33
CA ALA A 59 -13.83 -12.30 -10.36
C ALA A 59 -13.38 -11.63 -11.66
N ASN A 60 -13.98 -10.50 -12.04
CA ASN A 60 -13.51 -9.71 -13.19
C ASN A 60 -12.10 -9.16 -12.93
N LEU A 61 -11.88 -8.54 -11.75
CA LEU A 61 -10.57 -8.02 -11.35
C LEU A 61 -9.52 -9.14 -11.20
N SER A 62 -9.90 -10.29 -10.64
CA SER A 62 -9.04 -11.47 -10.55
C SER A 62 -8.54 -11.96 -11.90
N ARG A 63 -9.36 -11.89 -12.96
CA ARG A 63 -8.94 -12.24 -14.32
C ARG A 63 -7.86 -11.28 -14.84
N LEU A 64 -7.99 -9.98 -14.57
CA LEU A 64 -6.98 -8.99 -14.94
C LEU A 64 -5.65 -9.29 -14.22
N TRP A 65 -5.70 -9.55 -12.91
CA TRP A 65 -4.50 -9.92 -12.16
C TRP A 65 -3.86 -11.21 -12.67
N LEU A 66 -4.65 -12.22 -13.09
CA LEU A 66 -4.10 -13.42 -13.71
C LEU A 66 -3.39 -13.13 -15.05
N ASN A 67 -3.86 -12.16 -15.82
CA ASN A 67 -3.16 -11.72 -17.03
C ASN A 67 -1.82 -11.06 -16.66
N VAL A 68 -1.81 -10.15 -15.69
CA VAL A 68 -0.60 -9.49 -15.17
C VAL A 68 0.43 -10.51 -14.68
N LEU A 69 -0.02 -11.56 -14.00
CA LEU A 69 0.83 -12.64 -13.49
C LEU A 69 1.26 -13.65 -14.58
N GLY A 70 0.86 -13.46 -15.85
CA GLY A 70 1.10 -14.43 -16.93
C GLY A 70 0.40 -15.78 -16.71
N ALA A 71 -0.56 -15.84 -15.78
CA ALA A 71 -1.17 -17.03 -15.23
C ALA A 71 -2.58 -17.31 -15.81
N SER A 72 -2.99 -16.52 -16.81
CA SER A 72 -4.27 -16.60 -17.52
C SER A 72 -4.23 -17.60 -18.68
N SER A 73 -5.32 -18.34 -18.86
CA SER A 73 -5.46 -19.37 -19.90
C SER A 73 -6.02 -18.87 -21.24
N ARG A 74 -6.50 -17.61 -21.33
CA ARG A 74 -7.01 -17.04 -22.59
C ARG A 74 -5.94 -16.20 -23.26
N LEU A 75 -5.49 -16.66 -24.43
CA LEU A 75 -4.37 -16.10 -25.20
C LEU A 75 -4.71 -14.78 -25.93
N GLU A 76 -5.99 -14.40 -26.03
CA GLU A 76 -6.42 -13.37 -26.98
C GLU A 76 -6.51 -11.93 -26.43
N ASP A 77 -6.44 -11.73 -25.11
CA ASP A 77 -6.42 -10.41 -24.47
C ASP A 77 -5.00 -9.96 -24.02
N LYS A 78 -3.97 -10.68 -24.44
CA LYS A 78 -2.60 -10.50 -23.93
C LYS A 78 -1.99 -9.15 -24.29
N GLN A 79 -2.31 -8.57 -25.44
CA GLN A 79 -1.66 -7.34 -25.92
C GLN A 79 -2.23 -6.07 -25.26
N VAL A 80 -3.56 -5.91 -25.25
CA VAL A 80 -4.23 -4.72 -24.66
C VAL A 80 -4.07 -4.67 -23.14
N VAL A 81 -4.02 -5.83 -22.49
CA VAL A 81 -3.78 -5.91 -21.04
C VAL A 81 -2.32 -5.67 -20.69
N MET A 82 -1.36 -6.09 -21.52
CA MET A 82 0.06 -5.80 -21.31
C MET A 82 0.34 -4.29 -21.41
N ASP A 83 -0.22 -3.60 -22.41
CA ASP A 83 -0.05 -2.15 -22.59
C ASP A 83 -0.66 -1.32 -21.43
N THR A 84 -1.80 -1.74 -20.89
CA THR A 84 -2.42 -1.07 -19.71
C THR A 84 -1.69 -1.39 -18.41
N THR A 85 -1.08 -2.57 -18.30
CA THR A 85 -0.26 -2.95 -17.14
C THR A 85 1.05 -2.17 -17.12
N ASP A 86 1.68 -1.95 -18.28
CA ASP A 86 2.87 -1.11 -18.41
C ASP A 86 2.57 0.35 -18.04
N TRP A 87 1.41 0.87 -18.46
CA TRP A 87 0.98 2.22 -18.05
C TRP A 87 0.72 2.32 -16.54
N LEU A 88 0.05 1.34 -15.95
CA LEU A 88 -0.21 1.32 -14.50
C LEU A 88 1.09 1.19 -13.70
N LEU A 89 2.06 0.41 -14.17
CA LEU A 89 3.38 0.30 -13.54
C LEU A 89 4.13 1.63 -13.63
N LEU A 90 4.10 2.30 -14.79
CA LEU A 90 4.72 3.61 -14.98
C LEU A 90 4.10 4.66 -14.06
N GLU A 91 2.77 4.64 -13.91
CA GLU A 91 2.05 5.54 -13.02
C GLU A 91 2.40 5.29 -11.54
N LEU A 92 2.49 4.02 -11.13
CA LEU A 92 2.92 3.66 -9.77
C LEU A 92 4.35 4.14 -9.49
N LEU A 93 5.28 3.93 -10.43
CA LEU A 93 6.67 4.38 -10.30
C LEU A 93 6.77 5.92 -10.23
N ASN A 94 5.96 6.63 -11.03
CA ASN A 94 5.91 8.08 -11.01
C ASN A 94 5.38 8.61 -9.67
N ARG A 95 4.33 7.98 -9.12
CA ARG A 95 3.77 8.33 -7.82
C ARG A 95 4.76 8.04 -6.69
N ASP A 96 5.49 6.93 -6.72
CA ASP A 96 6.52 6.63 -5.72
C ASP A 96 7.64 7.67 -5.73
N LYS A 97 8.07 8.11 -6.92
CA LYS A 97 9.04 9.21 -7.05
C LYS A 97 8.51 10.53 -6.46
N GLN A 98 7.25 10.85 -6.70
CA GLN A 98 6.61 12.04 -6.12
C GLN A 98 6.55 11.95 -4.58
N VAL A 99 6.24 10.78 -4.03
CA VAL A 99 6.24 10.55 -2.58
C VAL A 99 7.64 10.74 -1.99
N GLU A 100 8.68 10.25 -2.66
CA GLU A 100 10.06 10.43 -2.21
C GLU A 100 10.47 11.90 -2.20
N GLU A 101 10.14 12.64 -3.26
CA GLU A 101 10.46 14.07 -3.36
C GLU A 101 9.73 14.90 -2.30
N LEU A 102 8.43 14.66 -2.12
CA LEU A 102 7.65 15.31 -1.06
C LEU A 102 8.20 14.98 0.33
N SER A 103 8.69 13.75 0.53
CA SER A 103 9.35 13.34 1.78
C SER A 103 10.65 14.11 2.01
N LYS A 104 11.48 14.32 0.98
CA LYS A 104 12.71 15.14 1.06
C LYS A 104 12.38 16.58 1.43
N GLN A 105 11.40 17.19 0.77
CA GLN A 105 10.95 18.55 1.06
C GLN A 105 10.43 18.69 2.49
N LEU A 106 9.64 17.71 2.96
CA LEU A 106 9.13 17.71 4.33
C LEU A 106 10.27 17.62 5.36
N ASN A 107 11.30 16.82 5.09
CA ASN A 107 12.45 16.71 6.00
C ASN A 107 13.31 17.98 6.01
N ALA A 108 13.53 18.61 4.86
CA ALA A 108 14.22 19.88 4.77
C ALA A 108 13.46 20.98 5.54
N LEU A 109 12.14 21.04 5.37
CA LEU A 109 11.29 22.01 6.08
C LEU A 109 11.33 21.80 7.61
N LYS A 110 11.29 20.55 8.07
CA LYS A 110 11.45 20.22 9.50
C LYS A 110 12.79 20.70 10.05
N LEU A 111 13.87 20.55 9.29
CA LEU A 111 15.20 20.98 9.71
C LEU A 111 15.26 22.51 9.88
N VAL A 112 14.68 23.23 8.92
CA VAL A 112 14.57 24.70 8.99
C VAL A 112 13.73 25.13 10.19
N ASP A 113 12.58 24.49 10.43
CA ASP A 113 11.72 24.82 11.59
C ASP A 113 12.44 24.59 12.93
N LEU A 114 13.19 23.49 13.05
CA LEU A 114 14.03 23.20 14.22
C LEU A 114 15.14 24.23 14.42
N GLU A 115 15.82 24.64 13.35
CA GLU A 115 16.86 25.66 13.41
C GLU A 115 16.28 27.03 13.82
N MET A 116 15.13 27.42 13.26
CA MET A 116 14.43 28.65 13.61
C MET A 116 13.95 28.62 15.05
N LYS A 117 13.50 27.46 15.55
CA LYS A 117 13.10 27.24 16.94
C LYS A 117 14.29 27.29 17.91
N ASP A 118 15.45 26.76 17.55
CA ASP A 118 16.68 26.90 18.35
C ASP A 118 17.11 28.38 18.42
N ARG A 119 17.12 29.08 17.28
CA ARG A 119 17.44 30.51 17.21
C ARG A 119 16.50 31.36 18.07
N THR A 120 15.19 31.15 18.00
CA THR A 120 14.21 31.87 18.83
C THR A 120 14.32 31.51 20.32
N SER A 121 14.66 30.26 20.65
CA SER A 121 14.87 29.84 22.04
C SER A 121 16.13 30.46 22.65
N ARG A 122 17.20 30.65 21.87
CA ARG A 122 18.43 31.34 22.30
C ARG A 122 18.26 32.85 22.46
N MET A 123 17.28 33.45 21.78
CA MET A 123 17.00 34.89 21.88
C MET A 123 16.06 35.29 23.04
N LYS A 124 15.53 34.35 23.82
CA LYS A 124 14.74 34.69 25.02
C LYS A 124 15.65 35.34 26.08
N PRO A 125 15.39 36.59 26.50
CA PRO A 125 16.15 37.21 27.58
C PRO A 125 15.88 36.45 28.88
N ARG A 126 16.95 36.14 29.64
CA ARG A 126 16.81 35.75 31.05
C ARG A 126 16.36 36.97 31.83
N ILE A 127 15.06 37.14 32.01
CA ILE A 127 14.52 38.09 32.98
C ILE A 127 14.83 37.49 34.36
N ASN A 128 15.92 37.95 34.97
CA ASN A 128 16.17 37.74 36.40
C ASN A 128 15.21 38.65 37.18
N PRO A 129 14.31 38.11 38.02
CA PRO A 129 13.61 38.94 38.98
C PRO A 129 14.57 39.24 40.14
N LYS A 130 14.51 40.47 40.67
CA LYS A 130 15.29 41.08 41.76
C LYS A 130 16.50 41.89 41.25
N LEU A 131 16.59 43.19 41.52
CA LEU A 131 16.49 43.84 42.82
C LEU A 131 16.01 45.30 42.67
N ASN A 132 14.91 45.66 43.34
CA ASN A 132 14.58 47.04 43.70
C ASN A 132 15.42 47.42 44.92
N SER A 133 16.22 48.47 44.82
CA SER A 133 16.65 49.36 45.91
C SER A 133 17.17 50.61 45.20
N GLY A 134 16.44 51.72 45.13
CA GLY A 134 15.86 52.39 46.27
C GLY A 134 16.97 53.15 46.99
N GLN A 135 17.46 54.22 46.36
CA GLN A 135 18.13 55.36 46.99
C GLN A 135 17.94 56.58 46.09
#